data_AF-A0A8T5NXA6-F1
#
_entry.id   AF-A0A8T5NXA6-F1
#
_cell.length_a   1.000
_cell.length_b   1.000
_cell.length_c   1.000
_cell.angle_alpha   90.00
_cell.angle_beta   90.00
_cell.angle_gamma   90.00
#
_symmetry.space_group_name_H-M   'P 1'
#
loop_
_entity.id
_entity.type
_entity.pdbx_description
1 polymer ?
#
loop_
_entity_poly.entity_id
_entity_poly.type
_entity_poly.pdbx_seq_one_letter_code
_entity_poly.pdbx_strand_id
1 'polypeptide(L)'
;MLKKLTIEKMKKIAVSRGGLCLSDSYITAKTKIRWRCKGGHEWTASPDSVKHGAWCPKCAVKANGIKKRLTIEELKKIAISRGGLCLSETYVNAKTKLHWRCKENHERVSTPLSVKYAGTWCPICAIEVRTNKKVYARAPETAKKPFKHSSQHIH
;
A
#
# COMPACT_ATOMS: atom_id res chain seq x y z
N MET A 1 7.60 43.49 -18.13
CA MET A 1 7.55 43.76 -16.66
C MET A 1 7.46 42.44 -15.90
N LEU A 2 8.53 42.04 -15.19
CA LEU A 2 8.54 40.83 -14.37
C LEU A 2 7.71 41.06 -13.10
N LYS A 3 6.55 40.40 -12.97
CA LYS A 3 5.70 40.45 -11.77
C LYS A 3 6.50 39.90 -10.58
N LYS A 4 7.17 40.78 -9.82
CA LYS A 4 7.85 40.42 -8.56
C LYS A 4 6.85 39.68 -7.66
N LEU A 5 7.17 38.42 -7.36
CA LEU A 5 6.48 37.68 -6.31
C LEU A 5 6.82 38.38 -4.99
N THR A 6 5.85 38.99 -4.32
CA THR A 6 6.06 39.59 -3.00
C THR A 6 5.88 38.52 -1.92
N ILE A 7 6.60 38.66 -0.81
CA ILE A 7 6.47 37.78 0.36
C ILE A 7 5.01 37.73 0.87
N GLU A 8 4.25 38.79 0.66
CA GLU A 8 2.82 38.87 0.97
C GLU A 8 1.99 37.85 0.20
N LYS A 9 2.29 37.61 -1.09
CA LYS A 9 1.61 36.54 -1.85
C LYS A 9 1.88 35.18 -1.22
N MET A 10 3.09 34.97 -0.70
CA MET A 10 3.45 33.71 -0.03
C MET A 10 2.73 33.55 1.30
N LYS A 11 2.63 34.64 2.07
CA LYS A 11 1.81 34.68 3.30
C LYS A 11 0.35 34.37 2.99
N LYS A 12 -0.25 34.94 1.94
CA LYS A 12 -1.63 34.63 1.50
C LYS A 12 -1.82 33.16 1.11
N ILE A 13 -0.88 32.58 0.34
CA ILE A 13 -0.92 31.15 -0.02
C ILE A 13 -0.79 30.27 1.23
N ALA A 14 0.04 30.69 2.19
CA ALA A 14 0.17 29.94 3.41
C ALA A 14 -1.13 29.92 4.22
N VAL A 15 -1.76 31.08 4.38
CA VAL A 15 -3.05 31.22 5.08
C VAL A 15 -4.15 30.42 4.37
N SER A 16 -4.24 30.48 3.04
CA SER A 16 -5.27 29.73 2.30
C SER A 16 -5.12 28.21 2.43
N ARG A 17 -3.92 27.72 2.75
CA ARG A 17 -3.63 26.30 3.02
C ARG A 17 -3.58 25.99 4.53
N GLY A 18 -4.08 26.91 5.36
CA GLY A 18 -4.18 26.77 6.81
C GLY A 18 -2.82 26.76 7.51
N GLY A 19 -1.83 27.45 6.99
CA GLY A 19 -0.48 27.53 7.56
C GLY A 19 0.09 28.94 7.55
N LEU A 20 1.39 29.04 7.80
CA LEU A 20 2.14 30.29 7.93
C LEU A 20 3.40 30.24 7.07
N CYS A 21 3.74 31.39 6.50
CA CYS A 21 5.05 31.64 5.92
C CYS A 21 5.90 32.31 7.00
N LEU A 22 6.99 31.66 7.41
CA LEU A 22 7.85 32.09 8.52
C LEU A 22 9.02 32.96 8.08
N SER A 23 9.23 33.11 6.77
CA SER A 23 10.30 33.96 6.24
C SER A 23 9.80 35.38 6.00
N ASP A 24 10.61 36.37 6.35
CA ASP A 24 10.33 37.80 6.18
C ASP A 24 10.84 38.37 4.85
N SER A 25 11.77 37.69 4.20
CA SER A 25 12.32 38.08 2.90
C SER A 25 12.25 36.94 1.89
N TYR A 26 12.11 37.31 0.62
CA TYR A 26 12.13 36.41 -0.52
C TYR A 26 12.96 37.06 -1.63
N ILE A 27 14.01 36.36 -2.06
CA ILE A 27 14.96 36.87 -3.06
C ILE A 27 14.53 36.40 -4.47
N THR A 28 14.25 35.10 -4.66
CA THR A 28 13.87 34.52 -5.96
C THR A 28 12.89 33.33 -5.83
N ALA A 29 12.19 32.95 -6.91
CA ALA A 29 11.17 31.87 -6.94
C ALA A 29 11.70 30.49 -6.56
N LYS A 30 13.02 30.31 -6.71
CA LYS A 30 13.73 29.09 -6.39
C LYS A 30 14.34 29.12 -4.99
N THR A 31 14.45 30.30 -4.36
CA THR A 31 14.93 30.43 -2.98
C THR A 31 13.94 29.73 -2.05
N LYS A 32 14.43 28.73 -1.33
CA LYS A 32 13.64 28.01 -0.33
C LYS A 32 13.32 28.96 0.82
N ILE A 33 12.04 29.02 1.19
CA ILE A 33 11.58 29.77 2.36
C ILE A 33 10.97 28.81 3.38
N ARG A 34 10.82 29.28 4.62
CA ARG A 34 10.27 28.47 5.72
C ARG A 34 8.75 28.58 5.75
N TRP A 35 8.11 27.42 5.87
CA TRP A 35 6.66 27.27 5.95
C TRP A 35 6.31 26.51 7.22
N ARG A 36 5.10 26.74 7.73
CA ARG A 36 4.48 25.98 8.81
C ARG A 36 3.06 25.61 8.41
N CYS A 37 2.60 24.39 8.65
CA CYS A 37 1.20 24.00 8.37
C CYS A 37 0.34 24.07 9.65
N LYS A 38 -0.97 23.87 9.50
CA LYS A 38 -1.93 23.78 10.62
C LYS A 38 -1.51 22.80 11.70
N GLY A 39 -0.85 21.70 11.31
CA GLY A 39 -0.35 20.68 12.24
C GLY A 39 0.95 21.05 12.95
N GLY A 40 1.42 22.30 12.83
CA GLY A 40 2.66 22.78 13.46
C GLY A 40 3.95 22.30 12.79
N HIS A 41 3.88 21.51 11.71
CA HIS A 41 5.08 21.05 11.02
C HIS A 41 5.75 22.18 10.28
N GLU A 42 7.05 22.33 10.47
CA GLU A 42 7.88 23.28 9.74
C GLU A 42 8.70 22.58 8.66
N TRP A 43 8.83 23.23 7.50
CA TRP A 43 9.70 22.74 6.43
C TRP A 43 10.17 23.89 5.53
N THR A 44 11.23 23.62 4.77
CA THR A 44 11.76 24.53 3.75
C THR A 44 11.34 24.07 2.37
N ALA A 45 10.70 24.93 1.60
CA ALA A 45 10.31 24.63 0.22
C ALA A 45 10.36 25.90 -0.64
N SER A 46 10.55 25.72 -1.95
CA SER A 46 10.43 26.83 -2.90
C SER A 46 8.96 27.23 -3.05
N PRO A 47 8.67 28.53 -3.16
CA PRO A 47 7.35 29.04 -3.55
C PRO A 47 6.74 28.38 -4.78
N ASP A 48 7.57 28.06 -5.76
CA ASP A 48 7.13 27.40 -6.98
C ASP A 48 6.55 26.01 -6.69
N SER A 49 7.25 25.19 -5.90
CA SER A 49 6.75 23.86 -5.49
C SER A 49 5.43 23.98 -4.72
N VAL A 50 5.32 25.00 -3.85
CA VAL A 50 4.10 25.24 -3.07
C VAL A 50 2.90 25.63 -3.94
N LYS A 51 3.13 26.43 -4.99
CA LYS A 51 2.10 26.78 -5.96
C LYS A 51 1.64 25.58 -6.78
N HIS A 52 2.56 24.70 -7.17
CA HIS A 52 2.26 23.50 -7.94
C HIS A 52 1.64 22.36 -7.10
N GLY A 53 1.26 22.63 -5.85
CA GLY A 53 0.43 21.73 -5.05
C GLY A 53 1.16 21.04 -3.89
N ALA A 54 2.49 21.08 -3.86
CA ALA A 54 3.23 20.59 -2.70
C ALA A 54 2.91 21.47 -1.47
N TRP A 55 2.76 20.86 -0.31
CA TRP A 55 2.49 21.62 0.92
C TRP A 55 3.37 21.10 2.04
N CYS A 56 2.79 20.44 3.04
CA CYS A 56 3.55 19.87 4.14
C CYS A 56 3.95 18.41 3.84
N PRO A 57 5.25 18.06 3.79
CA PRO A 57 5.70 16.69 3.56
C PRO A 57 5.19 15.71 4.61
N LYS A 58 5.21 16.10 5.90
CA LYS A 58 4.73 15.25 7.00
C LYS A 58 3.22 14.97 6.88
N CYS A 59 2.42 15.98 6.55
CA CYS A 59 0.99 15.79 6.31
C CYS A 59 0.74 14.94 5.06
N ALA A 60 1.51 15.15 3.98
CA ALA A 60 1.39 14.35 2.76
C ALA A 60 1.72 12.88 3.01
N VAL A 61 2.79 12.57 3.76
CA VAL A 61 3.13 11.20 4.15
C VAL A 61 2.02 10.58 4.99
N LYS A 62 1.49 11.30 5.99
CA LYS A 62 0.37 10.81 6.83
C LYS A 62 -0.87 10.53 5.98
N ALA A 63 -1.27 11.46 5.12
CA ALA A 63 -2.43 11.32 4.25
C ALA A 63 -2.26 10.16 3.25
N ASN A 64 -1.09 10.04 2.63
CA ASN A 64 -0.77 8.92 1.75
C ASN A 64 -0.75 7.58 2.49
N GLY A 65 -0.27 7.56 3.73
CA GLY A 65 -0.33 6.39 4.60
C GLY A 65 -1.78 5.95 4.85
N ILE A 66 -2.67 6.89 5.18
CA ILE A 66 -4.11 6.61 5.38
C ILE A 66 -4.75 6.07 4.10
N LYS A 67 -4.52 6.72 2.95
CA LYS A 67 -5.05 6.27 1.65
C LYS A 67 -4.58 4.87 1.24
N LYS A 68 -3.39 4.46 1.67
CA LYS A 68 -2.81 3.14 1.36
C LYS A 68 -3.16 2.07 2.40
N ARG A 69 -3.82 2.41 3.51
CA ARG A 69 -4.24 1.42 4.50
C ARG A 69 -5.35 0.57 3.91
N LEU A 70 -5.16 -0.75 3.99
CA LEU A 70 -6.16 -1.71 3.59
C LEU A 70 -7.33 -1.70 4.57
N THR A 71 -8.54 -1.95 4.09
CA THR A 71 -9.70 -2.24 4.95
C THR A 71 -9.86 -3.75 5.11
N ILE A 72 -10.59 -4.19 6.16
CA ILE A 72 -10.89 -5.62 6.32
C ILE A 72 -11.64 -6.18 5.11
N GLU A 73 -12.50 -5.38 4.48
CA GLU A 73 -13.24 -5.77 3.27
C GLU A 73 -12.33 -5.96 2.07
N GLU A 74 -11.35 -5.07 1.86
CA GLU A 74 -10.33 -5.25 0.82
C GLU A 74 -9.49 -6.51 1.07
N LEU A 75 -9.17 -6.81 2.33
CA LEU A 75 -8.45 -8.03 2.70
C LEU A 75 -9.27 -9.30 2.43
N LYS A 76 -10.59 -9.27 2.71
CA LYS A 76 -11.51 -10.36 2.34
C LYS A 76 -11.57 -10.55 0.82
N LYS A 77 -11.66 -9.47 0.04
CA LYS A 77 -11.61 -9.53 -1.43
C LYS A 77 -10.30 -10.12 -1.95
N ILE A 78 -9.16 -9.77 -1.35
CA ILE A 78 -7.85 -10.35 -1.69
C ILE A 78 -7.79 -11.84 -1.37
N ALA A 79 -8.38 -12.27 -0.25
CA ALA A 79 -8.42 -13.69 0.08
C ALA A 79 -9.24 -14.47 -0.98
N ILE A 80 -10.43 -13.97 -1.31
CA ILE A 80 -11.33 -14.59 -2.30
C ILE A 80 -10.67 -14.67 -3.68
N SER A 81 -10.06 -13.58 -4.15
CA SER A 81 -9.41 -13.54 -5.47
C SER A 81 -8.23 -14.50 -5.60
N ARG A 82 -7.75 -15.04 -4.48
CA ARG A 82 -6.67 -16.02 -4.45
C ARG A 82 -7.12 -17.41 -3.99
N GLY A 83 -8.44 -17.66 -3.98
CA GLY A 83 -9.03 -18.95 -3.63
C GLY A 83 -8.92 -19.25 -2.14
N GLY A 84 -9.09 -18.26 -1.28
CA GLY A 84 -9.11 -18.42 0.17
C GLY A 84 -10.11 -17.50 0.85
N LEU A 85 -10.12 -17.52 2.18
CA LEU A 85 -11.01 -16.71 3.01
C LEU A 85 -10.20 -16.01 4.11
N CYS A 86 -10.56 -14.77 4.40
CA CYS A 86 -10.13 -14.08 5.61
C CYS A 86 -11.20 -14.31 6.68
N LEU A 87 -10.85 -15.03 7.73
CA LEU A 87 -11.76 -15.40 8.83
C LEU A 87 -11.85 -14.33 9.90
N SER A 88 -10.91 -13.39 9.93
CA SER A 88 -10.95 -12.27 10.88
C SER A 88 -12.00 -11.23 10.51
N GLU A 89 -12.63 -10.68 11.53
CA GLU A 89 -13.64 -9.62 11.39
C GLU A 89 -13.07 -8.22 11.58
N THR A 90 -11.94 -8.11 12.28
CA THR A 90 -11.31 -6.82 12.62
C THR A 90 -9.90 -6.71 12.06
N TYR A 91 -9.53 -5.51 11.63
CA TYR A 91 -8.19 -5.17 11.16
C TYR A 91 -7.80 -3.78 11.63
N VAL A 92 -6.81 -3.71 12.51
CA VAL A 92 -6.41 -2.45 13.15
C VAL A 92 -5.24 -1.79 12.42
N ASN A 93 -4.22 -2.57 12.03
CA ASN A 93 -3.02 -2.07 11.37
C ASN A 93 -2.23 -3.19 10.68
N ALA A 94 -1.21 -2.83 9.88
CA ALA A 94 -0.40 -3.76 9.10
C ALA A 94 0.32 -4.86 9.92
N LYS A 95 0.49 -4.69 11.23
CA LYS A 95 1.07 -5.69 12.14
C LYS A 95 0.03 -6.63 12.74
N THR A 96 -1.26 -6.30 12.62
CA THR A 96 -2.36 -7.15 13.09
C THR A 96 -2.30 -8.48 12.35
N LYS A 97 -2.20 -9.56 13.11
CA LYS A 97 -2.26 -10.90 12.55
C LYS A 97 -3.72 -11.26 12.32
N LEU A 98 -4.05 -11.74 11.13
CA LEU A 98 -5.38 -12.18 10.77
C LEU A 98 -5.40 -13.68 10.55
N HIS A 99 -6.58 -14.28 10.71
CA HIS A 99 -6.84 -15.68 10.42
C HIS A 99 -7.25 -15.83 8.96
N TRP A 100 -6.63 -16.78 8.28
CA TRP A 100 -6.83 -17.06 6.87
C TRP A 100 -7.09 -18.55 6.66
N ARG A 101 -7.92 -18.88 5.68
CA ARG A 101 -8.16 -20.25 5.20
C ARG A 101 -7.86 -20.32 3.70
N CYS A 102 -7.08 -21.30 3.25
CA CYS A 102 -6.88 -21.51 1.81
C CYS A 102 -7.96 -22.44 1.21
N LYS A 103 -7.96 -22.62 -0.12
CA LYS A 103 -8.87 -23.54 -0.83
C LYS A 103 -8.86 -24.98 -0.33
N GLU A 104 -7.72 -25.46 0.16
CA GLU A 104 -7.56 -26.81 0.75
C GLU A 104 -7.94 -26.82 2.24
N ASN A 105 -8.67 -25.81 2.71
CA ASN A 105 -9.13 -25.63 4.09
C ASN A 105 -8.04 -25.49 5.18
N HIS A 106 -6.77 -25.33 4.82
CA HIS A 106 -5.72 -25.07 5.81
C HIS A 106 -5.88 -23.68 6.45
N GLU A 107 -5.86 -23.65 7.78
CA GLU A 107 -5.99 -22.42 8.57
C GLU A 107 -4.65 -21.93 9.11
N ARG A 108 -4.41 -20.63 8.98
CA ARG A 108 -3.16 -19.98 9.39
C ARG A 108 -3.38 -18.56 9.86
N VAL A 109 -2.52 -18.16 10.79
CA VAL A 109 -2.44 -16.79 11.30
C VAL A 109 -1.26 -16.08 10.63
N SER A 110 -1.55 -15.04 9.84
CA SER A 110 -0.55 -14.31 9.06
C SER A 110 -0.87 -12.83 8.97
N THR A 111 0.14 -12.00 8.70
CA THR A 111 -0.07 -10.58 8.45
C THR A 111 -0.62 -10.35 7.04
N PRO A 112 -1.49 -9.35 6.84
CA PRO A 112 -2.04 -9.03 5.53
C PRO A 112 -1.02 -8.72 4.44
N LEU A 113 0.13 -8.15 4.80
CA LEU A 113 1.20 -7.84 3.84
C LEU A 113 1.84 -9.11 3.26
N SER A 114 2.06 -10.13 4.09
CA SER A 114 2.56 -11.44 3.65
C SER A 114 1.58 -12.11 2.68
N VAL A 115 0.28 -12.03 2.99
CA VAL A 115 -0.78 -12.56 2.11
C VAL A 115 -0.82 -11.82 0.77
N LYS A 116 -0.81 -10.48 0.82
CA LYS A 116 -0.95 -9.61 -0.37
C LYS A 116 0.27 -9.68 -1.30
N TYR A 117 1.48 -9.58 -0.76
CA TYR A 117 2.70 -9.41 -1.58
C TYR A 117 3.51 -10.68 -1.76
N ALA A 118 3.64 -11.49 -0.70
CA ALA A 118 4.44 -12.71 -0.77
C ALA A 118 3.63 -13.93 -1.26
N GLY A 119 2.30 -13.80 -1.37
CA GLY A 119 1.42 -14.88 -1.83
C GLY A 119 1.47 -16.13 -0.95
N THR A 120 1.96 -16.00 0.28
CA THR A 120 2.29 -17.11 1.18
C THR A 120 1.47 -16.99 2.46
N TRP A 121 0.22 -17.47 2.43
CA TRP A 121 -0.58 -17.63 3.65
C TRP A 121 -0.75 -19.09 4.08
N CYS A 122 -0.42 -20.06 3.22
CA CYS A 122 -0.41 -21.47 3.57
C CYS A 122 0.95 -22.10 3.25
N PRO A 123 1.78 -22.42 4.27
CA PRO A 123 3.06 -23.08 4.04
C PRO A 123 2.89 -24.52 3.54
N ILE A 124 1.80 -25.20 3.92
CA ILE A 124 1.48 -26.56 3.46
C ILE A 124 1.29 -26.54 1.94
N CYS A 125 0.36 -25.72 1.45
CA CYS A 125 0.16 -25.57 0.00
C CYS A 125 1.41 -25.05 -0.72
N ALA A 126 2.21 -24.18 -0.08
CA ALA A 126 3.46 -23.69 -0.66
C ALA A 126 4.52 -24.81 -0.78
N ILE A 127 4.58 -25.74 0.18
CA ILE A 127 5.43 -26.93 0.14
C ILE A 127 4.94 -27.88 -0.95
N GLU A 128 3.65 -28.19 -1.00
CA GLU A 128 3.05 -29.09 -2.00
C GLU A 128 3.33 -28.61 -3.43
N VAL A 129 3.21 -27.31 -3.71
CA VAL A 129 3.55 -26.75 -5.03
C VAL A 129 5.05 -26.90 -5.34
N ARG A 130 5.92 -26.74 -4.33
CA ARG A 130 7.39 -26.85 -4.51
C ARG A 130 7.83 -28.29 -4.70
N THR A 131 7.26 -29.24 -3.96
CA THR A 131 7.58 -30.67 -4.09
C THR A 131 7.07 -31.20 -5.43
N ASN A 132 5.86 -30.83 -5.84
CA ASN A 132 5.29 -31.26 -7.12
C ASN A 132 6.08 -30.71 -8.33
N LYS A 133 6.55 -29.45 -8.28
CA LYS A 133 7.46 -28.91 -9.32
C LYS A 133 8.79 -29.67 -9.45
N LYS A 134 9.34 -30.21 -8.36
CA LYS A 134 10.59 -31.00 -8.39
C LYS A 134 10.39 -32.39 -8.98
N VAL A 135 9.20 -32.97 -8.84
CA VAL A 135 8.84 -34.27 -9.44
C VAL A 135 8.78 -34.14 -10.97
N TYR A 136 8.10 -33.11 -11.49
CA TYR A 136 8.05 -32.86 -12.94
C TYR A 136 9.37 -32.43 -13.57
N ALA A 137 10.27 -31.80 -12.81
CA ALA A 137 11.61 -31.43 -13.28
C ALA A 137 12.62 -32.61 -13.32
N ARG A 138 12.25 -33.78 -12.75
CA ARG A 138 13.09 -34.99 -12.70
C ARG A 138 12.46 -36.20 -13.39
N ALA A 139 11.25 -36.06 -13.94
CA ALA A 139 10.58 -37.15 -14.65
C ALA A 139 11.14 -37.26 -16.09
N PRO A 140 11.57 -38.44 -16.55
CA PRO A 140 11.88 -38.65 -17.96
C PRO A 140 10.62 -38.42 -18.81
N GLU A 141 10.81 -37.88 -20.02
CA GLU A 141 9.74 -37.31 -20.89
C GLU A 141 8.60 -38.28 -21.28
N THR A 142 8.74 -39.57 -21.00
CA THR A 142 7.81 -40.61 -21.45
C THR A 142 6.58 -40.82 -20.56
N ALA A 143 6.45 -40.12 -19.42
CA ALA A 143 5.33 -40.28 -18.49
C ALA A 143 4.26 -39.17 -18.55
N LYS A 144 4.14 -38.44 -19.67
CA LYS A 144 3.03 -37.50 -19.90
C LYS A 144 1.77 -38.25 -20.36
N LYS A 145 1.08 -38.96 -19.47
CA LYS A 145 -0.31 -39.41 -19.74
C LYS A 145 -1.31 -38.38 -19.20
N PRO A 146 -2.37 -38.04 -19.97
CA PRO A 146 -3.40 -37.11 -19.51
C PRO A 146 -4.25 -37.80 -18.44
N PHE A 147 -4.34 -37.19 -17.25
CA PHE A 147 -5.32 -37.59 -16.24
C PHE A 147 -6.72 -37.32 -16.79
N LYS A 148 -7.47 -38.39 -17.11
CA LYS A 148 -8.90 -38.30 -17.42
C LYS A 148 -9.65 -38.01 -16.12
N HIS A 149 -10.40 -36.91 -16.10
CA HIS A 149 -11.34 -36.59 -15.03
C HIS A 149 -12.49 -37.61 -15.09
N SER A 150 -12.56 -38.52 -14.13
CA SER A 150 -13.68 -39.46 -14.03
C SER A 150 -14.82 -38.77 -13.29
N SER A 151 -15.80 -38.26 -14.05
CA SER A 151 -17.12 -37.97 -13.52
C SER A 151 -17.80 -39.29 -13.20
N GLN A 152 -18.13 -39.53 -11.94
CA GLN A 152 -19.17 -40.50 -11.59
C GLN A 152 -20.20 -39.82 -10.69
N HIS A 153 -21.38 -39.65 -11.30
CA HIS A 153 -22.68 -39.53 -10.66
C HIS A 153 -22.84 -40.61 -9.59
N ILE A 154 -23.50 -40.27 -8.48
CA ILE A 154 -24.20 -41.25 -7.67
C ILE A 154 -25.58 -40.67 -7.33
N HIS A 155 -26.57 -41.32 -7.94
CA HIS A 155 -28.03 -41.38 -7.73
C HIS A 155 -28.74 -40.27 -6.98
#